data_AF-A0A7K7RD74-F1
#
_entry.id   AF-A0A7K7RD74-F1
#
_cell.length_a   1.000
_cell.length_b   1.000
_cell.length_c   1.000
_cell.angle_alpha   90.00
_cell.angle_beta   90.00
_cell.angle_gamma   90.00
#
_symmetry.space_group_name_H-M   'P 1'
#
loop_
_entity.id
_entity.type
_entity.pdbx_description
1 polymer ?
#
loop_
_entity_poly.entity_id
_entity_poly.type
_entity_poly.pdbx_seq_one_letter_code
_entity_poly.pdbx_strand_id
1 'polypeptide(L)'
;REEELLYLTFIEEVTNEILRLGIFSNRVLDQLFKCHIEENKNRLDEGKMRQMLDVLKSDLGCDQDSDTEPVHADQEASGPLEQQKRDTTEKLEFASKGHRLRKATKNEEFLETRDLSLTK
;
A
#
# COMPACT_ATOMS: atom_id res chain seq x y z
N ARG A 1 15.41 -10.24 -12.79
CA ARG A 1 15.38 -8.77 -13.02
C ARG A 1 13.96 -8.24 -13.22
N GLU A 2 13.13 -8.82 -14.09
CA GLU A 2 11.73 -8.38 -14.24
C GLU A 2 10.95 -8.43 -12.92
N GLU A 3 11.18 -9.46 -12.11
CA GLU A 3 10.62 -9.58 -10.76
C GLU A 3 11.02 -8.43 -9.83
N GLU A 4 12.29 -8.00 -9.83
CA GLU A 4 12.74 -6.86 -9.02
C GLU A 4 12.06 -5.57 -9.43
N LEU A 5 11.80 -5.38 -10.72
CA LEU A 5 11.04 -4.21 -11.19
C LEU A 5 9.61 -4.23 -10.64
N LEU A 6 8.96 -5.40 -10.53
CA LEU A 6 7.63 -5.48 -9.95
C LEU A 6 7.62 -5.08 -8.46
N TYR A 7 8.64 -5.46 -7.69
CA TYR A 7 8.78 -5.00 -6.30
C TYR A 7 9.06 -3.49 -6.20
N LEU A 8 9.85 -2.93 -7.13
CA LEU A 8 10.10 -1.49 -7.18
C LEU A 8 8.82 -0.71 -7.53
N THR A 9 8.07 -1.16 -8.53
CA THR A 9 6.77 -0.56 -8.86
C THR A 9 5.79 -0.67 -7.69
N PHE A 10 5.76 -1.82 -7.00
CA PHE A 10 4.91 -2.01 -5.83
C PHE A 10 5.20 -0.97 -4.73
N ILE A 11 6.47 -0.79 -4.33
CA ILE A 11 6.80 0.16 -3.28
C ILE A 11 6.63 1.61 -3.73
N GLU A 12 6.86 1.90 -5.02
CA GLU A 12 6.57 3.20 -5.64
C GLU A 12 5.08 3.54 -5.54
N GLU A 13 4.18 2.61 -5.90
CA GLU A 13 2.73 2.83 -5.82
C GLU A 13 2.28 3.10 -4.38
N VAL A 14 2.75 2.29 -3.42
CA VAL A 14 2.42 2.44 -2.00
C VAL A 14 2.92 3.79 -1.46
N THR A 15 4.16 4.16 -1.74
CA THR A 15 4.74 5.42 -1.23
C THR A 15 4.08 6.64 -1.86
N ASN A 16 3.74 6.59 -3.15
CA ASN A 16 2.95 7.64 -3.81
C ASN A 16 1.56 7.79 -3.20
N GLU A 17 0.91 6.69 -2.82
CA GLU A 17 -0.38 6.72 -2.12
C GLU A 17 -0.27 7.43 -0.77
N ILE A 18 0.74 7.08 0.03
CA ILE A 18 0.99 7.71 1.35
C ILE A 18 1.21 9.22 1.19
N LEU A 19 2.05 9.62 0.23
CA LEU A 19 2.30 11.04 -0.05
C LEU A 19 1.03 11.78 -0.49
N ARG A 20 0.17 11.13 -1.28
CA ARG A 20 -1.09 11.71 -1.75
C ARG A 20 -2.12 11.88 -0.63
N LEU A 21 -2.14 10.96 0.34
CA LEU A 21 -3.00 11.06 1.51
C LEU A 21 -2.52 12.16 2.48
N GLY A 22 -1.20 12.43 2.53
CA GLY A 22 -0.60 13.57 3.23
C GLY A 22 -0.61 13.48 4.77
N ILE A 23 -1.49 12.65 5.35
CA ILE A 23 -1.54 12.31 6.78
C ILE A 23 -1.75 10.81 6.89
N PHE A 24 -0.95 10.14 7.73
CA PHE A 24 -1.04 8.71 7.98
C PHE A 24 -1.04 8.43 9.49
N SER A 25 -1.86 7.47 9.90
CA SER A 25 -1.82 6.88 11.24
C SER A 25 -1.50 5.40 11.10
N ASN A 26 -1.00 4.75 12.16
CA ASN A 26 -0.71 3.32 12.16
C ASN A 26 -1.88 2.49 11.60
N ARG A 27 -3.11 2.79 12.03
CA ARG A 27 -4.33 2.14 11.53
C ARG A 27 -4.58 2.33 10.04
N VAL A 28 -4.29 3.52 9.50
CA VAL A 28 -4.46 3.81 8.08
C VAL A 28 -3.38 3.11 7.26
N LEU A 29 -2.13 3.13 7.72
CA LEU A 29 -1.02 2.40 7.09
C LEU A 29 -1.30 0.90 7.07
N ASP A 30 -1.76 0.30 8.17
CA ASP A 30 -2.06 -1.13 8.23
C ASP A 30 -3.14 -1.54 7.23
N GLN A 31 -4.18 -0.72 7.06
CA GLN A 31 -5.21 -0.98 6.05
C GLN A 31 -4.69 -0.82 4.63
N LEU A 32 -3.93 0.25 4.38
CA LEU A 32 -3.32 0.53 3.08
C LEU A 32 -2.38 -0.61 2.65
N PHE A 33 -1.51 -1.05 3.55
CA PHE A 33 -0.60 -2.18 3.34
C PHE A 33 -1.37 -3.48 3.08
N LYS A 34 -2.43 -3.75 3.85
CA LYS A 34 -3.27 -4.92 3.63
C LYS A 34 -3.92 -4.91 2.25
N CYS A 35 -4.44 -3.77 1.79
CA CYS A 35 -5.02 -3.63 0.46
C CYS A 35 -3.98 -3.88 -0.64
N HIS A 36 -2.82 -3.24 -0.57
CA HIS A 36 -1.77 -3.41 -1.59
C HIS A 36 -1.19 -4.83 -1.64
N ILE A 37 -1.07 -5.52 -0.50
CA ILE A 37 -0.67 -6.93 -0.45
C ILE A 37 -1.73 -7.79 -1.14
N GLU A 38 -3.02 -7.62 -0.81
CA GLU A 38 -4.10 -8.41 -1.39
C GLU A 38 -4.22 -8.23 -2.91
N GLU A 39 -3.95 -7.02 -3.42
CA GLU A 39 -3.95 -6.72 -4.85
C GLU A 39 -2.77 -7.37 -5.59
N ASN A 40 -1.63 -7.54 -4.91
CA ASN A 40 -0.38 -8.00 -5.53
C ASN A 40 0.02 -9.46 -5.20
N LYS A 41 -0.68 -10.14 -4.29
CA LYS A 41 -0.35 -11.53 -3.86
C LYS A 41 -0.28 -12.58 -4.98
N ASN A 42 -0.93 -12.32 -6.11
CA ASN A 42 -0.92 -13.24 -7.25
C ASN A 42 0.34 -13.13 -8.12
N ARG A 43 1.17 -12.09 -7.89
CA ARG A 43 2.33 -11.74 -8.72
C ARG A 43 3.62 -11.50 -7.93
N LEU A 44 3.51 -11.25 -6.62
CA LEU A 44 4.63 -11.02 -5.72
C LEU A 44 4.53 -11.92 -4.49
N ASP A 45 5.68 -12.29 -3.93
CA ASP A 45 5.74 -12.97 -2.63
C ASP A 45 5.28 -12.03 -1.50
N GLU A 46 4.30 -12.51 -0.74
CA GLU A 46 3.68 -11.77 0.36
C GLU A 46 4.66 -11.47 1.51
N GLY A 47 5.53 -12.43 1.85
CA GLY A 47 6.50 -12.25 2.93
C GLY A 47 7.46 -11.09 2.63
N LYS A 48 7.96 -11.04 1.40
CA LYS A 48 8.83 -9.96 0.92
C LYS A 48 8.09 -8.63 0.83
N MET A 49 6.84 -8.61 0.38
CA MET A 49 6.02 -7.38 0.42
C MET A 49 5.88 -6.87 1.85
N ARG A 50 5.52 -7.73 2.81
CA ARG A 50 5.39 -7.37 4.23
C ARG A 50 6.70 -6.80 4.78
N GLN A 51 7.83 -7.44 4.51
CA GLN A 51 9.13 -6.96 4.95
C GLN A 51 9.45 -5.55 4.41
N MET A 52 9.16 -5.28 3.14
CA MET A 52 9.36 -3.96 2.55
C MET A 52 8.47 -2.90 3.20
N LEU A 53 7.22 -3.25 3.50
CA LEU A 53 6.28 -2.35 4.16
C LEU A 53 6.62 -2.12 5.63
N ASP A 54 7.17 -3.11 6.33
CA ASP A 54 7.62 -2.95 7.72
C ASP A 54 8.82 -1.98 7.82
N VAL A 55 9.77 -2.07 6.88
CA VAL A 55 10.87 -1.10 6.77
C VAL A 55 10.31 0.29 6.49
N LEU A 56 9.39 0.41 5.53
CA LEU A 56 8.76 1.69 5.21
C LEU A 56 7.99 2.26 6.41
N LYS A 57 7.25 1.43 7.15
CA LYS A 57 6.53 1.82 8.37
C LYS A 57 7.50 2.33 9.42
N SER A 58 8.68 1.72 9.51
CA SER A 58 9.75 2.13 10.41
C SER A 58 10.33 3.50 10.02
N ASP A 59 10.58 3.71 8.73
CA ASP A 59 11.08 4.98 8.21
C ASP A 59 10.09 6.14 8.40
N LEU A 60 8.79 5.83 8.53
CA LEU A 60 7.73 6.79 8.83
C LEU A 60 7.55 7.06 10.34
N GLY A 61 8.27 6.35 11.21
CA GLY A 61 8.14 6.45 12.67
C GLY A 61 6.85 5.84 13.22
N CYS A 62 6.28 4.86 12.51
CA CYS A 62 5.03 4.17 12.82
C CYS A 62 5.24 2.77 13.46
N ASP A 63 6.44 2.51 13.95
CA ASP A 63 6.94 1.27 14.49
C ASP A 63 6.54 1.11 15.97
N GLN A 64 5.23 1.13 16.25
CA GLN A 64 4.59 0.53 17.42
C GLN A 64 3.09 0.89 17.46
N ASP A 65 2.24 -0.13 17.30
CA ASP A 65 1.05 -0.35 18.13
C ASP A 65 1.07 -1.85 18.47
N SER A 66 2.08 -2.30 19.23
CA SER A 66 2.03 -3.60 19.85
C SER A 66 1.03 -3.55 21.00
N ASP A 67 -0.27 -3.52 20.69
CA ASP A 67 -1.31 -4.02 21.60
C ASP A 67 -1.18 -5.55 21.66
N THR A 68 -0.05 -6.01 22.15
CA THR A 68 0.18 -7.37 22.62
C THR A 68 0.91 -7.23 23.94
N GLU A 69 0.20 -6.68 24.92
CA GLU A 69 0.34 -7.20 26.27
C GLU A 69 -0.22 -8.63 26.21
N PRO A 70 0.59 -9.69 26.29
CA PRO A 70 0.05 -11.01 26.57
C PRO A 70 -0.58 -10.90 27.96
N VAL A 71 -1.90 -11.01 28.03
CA VAL A 71 -2.62 -11.18 29.30
C VAL A 71 -2.11 -12.50 29.89
N HIS A 72 -1.06 -12.42 30.70
CA HIS A 72 -0.69 -13.48 31.61
C HIS A 72 -1.85 -13.60 32.59
N ALA A 73 -2.67 -14.61 32.34
CA ALA A 73 -3.65 -15.08 33.29
C ALA A 73 -2.93 -15.55 34.55
N ASP A 74 -2.86 -14.70 35.56
CA ASP A 74 -3.07 -15.14 36.94
C ASP A 74 -3.50 -13.99 37.86
N GLN A 75 -4.64 -14.23 38.51
CA GLN A 75 -5.00 -13.79 39.86
C GLN A 75 -5.37 -12.32 40.19
N GLU A 76 -6.68 -12.18 40.42
CA GLU A 76 -7.36 -11.49 41.54
C GLU A 76 -8.01 -10.11 41.33
N ALA A 77 -9.34 -10.18 41.33
CA ALA A 77 -10.29 -9.35 42.09
C ALA A 77 -10.41 -7.84 41.81
N SER A 78 -11.57 -7.52 41.23
CA SER A 78 -12.52 -6.47 41.62
C SER A 78 -12.45 -5.09 40.96
N GLY A 79 -13.56 -4.75 40.30
CA GLY A 79 -13.96 -3.39 39.94
C GLY A 79 -14.88 -3.37 38.71
N PRO A 80 -16.18 -3.08 38.83
CA PRO A 80 -17.05 -2.89 37.67
C PRO A 80 -16.87 -1.45 37.16
N LEU A 81 -16.32 -1.27 35.96
CA LEU A 81 -16.43 0.02 35.26
C LEU A 81 -17.27 -0.15 34.00
N GLU A 82 -18.39 0.56 34.01
CA GLU A 82 -19.40 0.63 32.98
C GLU A 82 -18.85 1.09 31.63
N GLN A 83 -19.22 0.32 30.61
CA GLN A 83 -19.72 0.74 29.29
C GLN A 83 -19.51 2.21 28.89
N GLN A 84 -18.57 2.45 27.98
CA GLN A 84 -18.68 3.57 27.03
C GLN A 84 -18.74 3.01 25.60
N LYS A 85 -19.98 2.93 25.08
CA LYS A 85 -20.30 2.66 23.67
C LYS A 85 -19.50 3.62 22.78
N ARG A 86 -18.57 3.10 21.98
CA ARG A 86 -18.09 3.79 20.78
C ARG A 86 -18.97 3.37 19.60
N ASP A 87 -20.08 4.07 19.46
CA ASP A 87 -20.90 4.05 18.26
C ASP A 87 -20.41 5.20 17.37
N THR A 88 -19.60 4.88 16.37
CA THR A 88 -19.41 5.78 15.22
C THR A 88 -19.20 4.89 13.99
N THR A 89 -20.31 4.45 13.42
CA THR A 89 -20.33 3.87 12.08
C THR A 89 -20.19 5.03 11.08
N GLU A 90 -18.95 5.46 10.83
CA GLU A 90 -18.66 6.32 9.69
C GLU A 90 -18.32 5.42 8.50
N LYS A 91 -19.33 5.19 7.66
CA LYS A 91 -19.22 4.52 6.37
C LYS A 91 -18.38 5.42 5.46
N LEU A 92 -17.06 5.24 5.46
CA LEU A 92 -16.18 5.99 4.58
C LEU A 92 -16.13 5.29 3.21
N GLU A 93 -16.72 5.97 2.23
CA GLU A 93 -16.94 5.46 0.89
C GLU A 93 -15.65 5.67 0.08
N PHE A 94 -14.76 4.67 0.09
CA PHE A 94 -13.62 4.68 -0.80
C PHE A 94 -14.10 4.36 -2.22
N ALA A 95 -14.05 5.39 -3.08
CA ALA A 95 -14.42 5.28 -4.48
C ALA A 95 -13.50 4.28 -5.20
N SER A 96 -14.02 3.05 -5.38
CA SER A 96 -13.43 2.05 -6.26
C SER A 96 -13.48 2.56 -7.70
N LYS A 97 -12.33 2.99 -8.24
CA LYS A 97 -12.22 3.33 -9.66
C LYS A 97 -12.06 2.03 -10.45
N GLY A 98 -13.20 1.59 -10.97
CA GLY A 98 -13.34 0.41 -11.80
C GLY A 98 -12.45 0.41 -13.04
N HIS A 99 -11.93 -0.78 -13.28
CA HIS A 99 -11.37 -1.31 -14.51
C HIS A 99 -12.17 -0.86 -15.75
N ARG A 100 -11.54 -0.10 -16.67
CA ARG A 100 -12.04 0.08 -18.05
C ARG A 100 -10.99 -0.36 -19.05
N LEU A 101 -11.22 -1.56 -19.56
CA LEU A 101 -10.62 -2.12 -20.75
C LEU A 101 -10.78 -1.16 -21.94
N ARG A 102 -9.68 -0.79 -22.59
CA ARG A 102 -9.68 -0.43 -24.02
C ARG A 102 -8.47 -1.07 -24.70
N LYS A 103 -8.77 -2.09 -25.51
CA LYS A 103 -7.96 -2.54 -26.64
C LYS A 103 -7.77 -1.36 -27.61
N ALA A 104 -6.53 -1.11 -28.03
CA ALA A 104 -6.25 -0.37 -29.26
C ALA A 104 -5.35 -1.24 -30.14
N THR A 105 -5.92 -1.63 -31.28
CA THR A 105 -5.29 -2.31 -32.40
C THR A 105 -4.66 -1.30 -33.36
N LYS A 106 -3.41 -1.58 -33.75
CA LYS A 106 -2.80 -1.38 -35.08
C LYS A 106 -2.42 0.04 -35.54
N ASN A 107 -1.11 0.30 -35.56
CA ASN A 107 -0.34 1.01 -36.60
C ASN A 107 1.14 0.61 -36.40
N GLU A 108 1.74 -0.30 -37.17
CA GLU A 108 2.14 -0.24 -38.59
C GLU A 108 2.93 1.02 -38.94
N GLU A 109 4.26 0.82 -38.99
CA GLU A 109 5.29 1.46 -39.80
C GLU A 109 5.36 2.99 -39.88
N PHE A 110 6.49 3.55 -39.45
CA PHE A 110 7.45 4.09 -40.43
C PHE A 110 8.86 4.09 -39.83
N LEU A 111 9.74 3.30 -40.44
CA LEU A 111 11.18 3.47 -40.34
C LEU A 111 11.59 4.74 -41.12
N GLU A 112 12.86 5.12 -40.94
CA GLU A 112 13.65 6.00 -41.82
C GLU A 112 13.36 7.51 -41.73
N THR A 113 14.36 8.39 -41.69
CA THR A 113 15.79 8.30 -42.00
C THR A 113 16.53 9.40 -41.24
N ARG A 114 17.81 9.14 -40.93
CA ARG A 114 18.83 10.17 -40.67
C ARG A 114 18.88 11.10 -41.88
N ASP A 115 18.99 12.41 -41.65
CA ASP A 115 19.91 13.18 -42.48
C ASP A 115 20.62 14.29 -41.70
N LEU A 116 21.92 14.33 -41.94
CA LEU A 116 22.92 15.19 -41.37
C LEU A 116 23.23 16.21 -42.46
N SER A 117 22.89 17.48 -42.27
CA SER A 117 23.30 18.53 -43.21
C SER A 117 23.81 19.75 -42.48
N LEU A 118 25.13 19.90 -42.59
CA LEU A 118 25.94 21.07 -42.32
C LEU A 118 25.55 22.26 -43.23
N THR A 119 26.13 23.42 -42.94
CA THR A 119 26.11 24.74 -43.63
C THR A 119 25.13 25.73 -43.00
N LYS A 120 25.55 26.91 -42.54
CA LYS A 120 26.50 27.87 -43.15
C LYS A 120 27.30 28.64 -42.10
#